data_AF-A0A9W6T6K0-F1
#
_entry.id   AF-A0A9W6T6K0-F1
#
_cell.length_a   1.000
_cell.length_b   1.000
_cell.length_c   1.000
_cell.angle_alpha   90.00
_cell.angle_beta   90.00
_cell.angle_gamma   90.00
#
_symmetry.space_group_name_H-M   'P 1'
#
loop_
_entity.id
_entity.type
_entity.pdbx_description
1 polymer ?
#
loop_
_entity_poly.entity_id
_entity_poly.type
_entity_poly.pdbx_seq_one_letter_code
_entity_poly.pdbx_strand_id
1 'polypeptide(L)'
;MEQSENDIPSIEKLISSEDDLVKYVVHPKELNKFEDIYDCLWLYLIFKLAKLIRDDRAQVRNGTIMTFFSIIHSCSDLKVSWLLIYKITLNSVVMQLKPGNITSTSTEDQKNWEESLCHIIEGLGKLYETFLPNFGSDDNIKDESLVIFWSGLIKYYTEIIDPEMNWIYLNTKVFHTFENLLECFSTKDNQVKIKPPTEITESFLEFWSGVLIKYNLIFVSQFQDFITSYLKCFIPLFVLTKSNIDYKKFEKMLMIFNTCIRYPLLSESQRDEIRCTDLQKTIIANLSHLKFTDPIYESSLIQQITSIILLPFSTRDLIEKKIGNKLSSRIPTFIAVSYDAIELLNRNLDDIEDLTPFLNDKSIMA
;
A
#
# COMPACT_ATOMS: atom_id res chain seq x y z
N MET A 1 20.15 54.60 -9.94
CA MET A 1 20.33 53.57 -8.90
C MET A 1 19.05 52.75 -8.89
N GLU A 2 18.98 51.78 -9.80
CA GLU A 2 17.95 50.75 -9.79
C GLU A 2 18.38 49.72 -8.74
N GLN A 3 17.64 49.64 -7.63
CA GLN A 3 17.80 48.56 -6.68
C GLN A 3 16.90 47.39 -7.12
N SER A 4 17.57 46.27 -7.33
CA SER A 4 17.10 44.94 -7.67
C SER A 4 15.75 44.55 -7.08
N GLU A 5 14.78 44.30 -7.96
CA GLU A 5 13.45 43.76 -7.69
C GLU A 5 13.45 42.22 -7.52
N ASN A 6 14.60 41.61 -7.25
CA ASN A 6 14.79 40.16 -7.17
C ASN A 6 15.35 39.76 -5.81
N ASP A 7 14.45 39.43 -4.86
CA ASP A 7 14.62 38.39 -3.83
C ASP A 7 13.47 38.49 -2.80
N ILE A 8 12.22 38.35 -3.24
CA ILE A 8 11.11 38.14 -2.31
C ILE A 8 11.04 36.64 -2.02
N PRO A 9 11.26 36.19 -0.77
CA PRO A 9 11.14 34.78 -0.43
C PRO A 9 9.70 34.31 -0.66
N SER A 10 9.53 33.23 -1.42
CA SER A 10 8.26 32.50 -1.55
C SER A 10 7.62 32.28 -0.16
N ILE A 11 6.29 32.36 -0.04
CA ILE A 11 5.54 32.09 1.20
C ILE A 11 6.00 30.78 1.86
N GLU A 12 6.41 29.80 1.04
CA GLU A 12 6.93 28.50 1.47
C GLU A 12 8.22 28.56 2.30
N LYS A 13 9.02 29.63 2.15
CA LYS A 13 10.22 29.90 2.96
C LYS A 13 9.89 30.66 4.25
N LEU A 14 8.75 31.38 4.27
CA LEU A 14 8.33 32.22 5.38
C LEU A 14 7.48 31.45 6.41
N ILE A 15 6.70 30.46 5.96
CA ILE A 15 5.81 29.68 6.82
C ILE A 15 6.39 28.28 7.02
N SER A 16 6.98 28.06 8.18
CA SER A 16 7.57 26.75 8.55
C SER A 16 6.77 26.04 9.66
N SER A 17 5.95 26.79 10.41
CA SER A 17 5.24 26.30 11.59
C SER A 17 3.83 26.87 11.73
N GLU A 18 3.04 26.30 12.64
CA GLU A 18 1.73 26.84 13.04
C GLU A 18 1.85 28.29 13.53
N ASP A 19 2.87 28.57 14.34
CA ASP A 19 3.05 29.88 14.97
C ASP A 19 3.34 30.95 13.91
N ASP A 20 4.10 30.59 12.87
CA ASP A 20 4.34 31.45 11.72
C ASP A 20 3.02 31.74 10.98
N LEU A 21 2.22 30.71 10.70
CA LEU A 21 0.94 30.87 10.01
C LEU A 21 -0.02 31.78 10.79
N VAL A 22 -0.12 31.60 12.11
CA VAL A 22 -0.94 32.45 12.98
C VAL A 22 -0.41 33.88 12.99
N LYS A 23 0.91 34.06 13.08
CA LYS A 23 1.54 35.39 13.07
C LYS A 23 1.20 36.16 11.79
N TYR A 24 1.31 35.53 10.63
CA TYR A 24 1.03 36.17 9.33
C TYR A 24 -0.45 36.48 9.13
N VAL A 25 -1.35 35.63 9.61
CA VAL A 25 -2.81 35.88 9.55
C VAL A 25 -3.21 37.04 10.46
N VAL A 26 -2.63 37.14 11.66
CA VAL A 26 -2.98 38.19 12.64
C VAL A 26 -2.26 39.52 12.34
N HIS A 27 -1.06 39.47 11.77
CA HIS A 27 -0.24 40.64 11.44
C HIS A 27 0.15 40.63 9.94
N PRO A 28 -0.81 40.87 9.02
CA PRO A 28 -0.58 40.79 7.58
C PRO A 28 0.37 41.86 7.01
N LYS A 29 0.86 42.79 7.85
CA LYS A 29 1.78 43.87 7.44
C LYS A 29 3.13 43.38 6.92
N GLU A 30 3.49 42.11 7.17
CA GLU A 30 4.71 41.47 6.68
C GLU A 30 4.50 40.82 5.28
N LEU A 31 3.26 40.73 4.78
CA LEU A 31 2.92 40.19 3.46
C LEU A 31 2.67 41.33 2.47
N ASN A 32 3.47 41.40 1.41
CA ASN A 32 3.45 42.51 0.46
C ASN A 32 2.36 42.37 -0.64
N LYS A 33 1.68 41.21 -0.74
CA LYS A 33 0.64 40.95 -1.74
C LYS A 33 -0.67 40.48 -1.10
N PHE A 34 -1.79 40.97 -1.63
CA PHE A 34 -3.14 40.59 -1.18
C PHE A 34 -3.46 39.11 -1.44
N GLU A 35 -2.92 38.54 -2.51
CA GLU A 35 -3.05 37.12 -2.86
C GLU A 35 -2.43 36.22 -1.78
N ASP A 36 -1.24 36.56 -1.29
CA ASP A 36 -0.54 35.82 -0.24
C ASP A 36 -1.35 35.79 1.08
N ILE A 37 -2.07 36.87 1.40
CA ILE A 37 -2.94 36.94 2.59
C ILE A 37 -4.13 36.00 2.43
N TYR A 38 -4.74 35.95 1.24
CA TYR A 38 -5.86 35.05 0.96
C TYR A 38 -5.44 33.58 1.08
N ASP A 39 -4.27 33.23 0.53
CA ASP A 39 -3.73 31.88 0.61
C ASP A 39 -3.39 31.48 2.05
N CYS A 40 -2.82 32.41 2.84
CA CYS A 40 -2.56 32.18 4.27
C CYS A 40 -3.85 31.99 5.08
N LEU A 41 -4.89 32.80 4.82
CA LEU A 41 -6.20 32.67 5.47
C LEU A 41 -6.86 31.33 5.14
N TRP A 42 -6.77 30.91 3.88
CA TRP A 42 -7.32 29.65 3.43
C TRP A 42 -6.59 28.46 4.05
N LEU A 43 -5.25 28.49 4.07
CA LEU A 43 -4.42 27.49 4.72
C LEU A 43 -4.71 27.42 6.23
N TYR A 44 -4.91 28.57 6.88
CA TYR A 44 -5.29 28.65 8.29
C TYR A 44 -6.67 28.03 8.55
N LEU A 45 -7.65 28.29 7.69
CA LEU A 45 -8.98 27.69 7.81
C LEU A 45 -8.91 26.16 7.74
N ILE A 46 -8.17 25.63 6.77
CA ILE A 46 -7.98 24.19 6.61
C ILE A 46 -7.24 23.60 7.79
N PHE A 47 -6.21 24.29 8.26
CA PHE A 47 -5.47 23.85 9.44
C PHE A 47 -6.36 23.78 10.68
N LYS A 48 -7.21 24.78 10.91
CA LYS A 48 -8.18 24.76 12.02
C LYS A 48 -9.19 23.63 11.86
N LEU A 49 -9.67 23.37 10.64
CA LEU A 49 -10.53 22.23 10.37
C LEU A 49 -9.82 20.90 10.64
N ALA A 50 -8.57 20.74 10.19
CA ALA A 50 -7.77 19.54 10.42
C ALA A 50 -7.58 19.27 11.92
N LYS A 51 -7.43 20.31 12.76
CA LYS A 51 -7.33 20.14 14.22
C LYS A 51 -8.58 19.51 14.84
N LEU A 52 -9.77 19.73 14.26
CA LEU A 52 -11.01 19.15 14.75
C LEU A 52 -11.11 17.63 14.50
N ILE A 53 -10.21 17.06 13.68
CA ILE A 53 -10.11 15.60 13.48
C ILE A 53 -9.68 14.89 14.77
N ARG A 54 -9.13 15.61 15.75
CA ARG A 54 -8.75 15.06 17.06
C ARG A 54 -9.91 15.06 18.07
N ASP A 55 -11.13 15.40 17.66
CA ASP A 55 -12.30 15.34 18.57
C ASP A 55 -12.54 13.91 19.06
N ASP A 56 -12.81 13.77 20.36
CA ASP A 56 -13.03 12.47 21.00
C ASP A 56 -14.30 11.78 20.46
N ARG A 57 -15.31 12.57 20.07
CA ARG A 57 -16.59 12.04 19.58
C ARG A 57 -16.44 11.55 18.15
N ALA A 58 -16.65 10.25 17.96
CA ALA A 58 -16.50 9.57 16.66
C ALA A 58 -17.27 10.25 15.52
N GLN A 59 -18.53 10.65 15.75
CA GLN A 59 -19.35 11.31 14.72
C GLN A 59 -18.77 12.66 14.28
N VAL A 60 -18.28 13.47 15.23
CA VAL A 60 -17.69 14.77 14.93
C VAL A 60 -16.36 14.59 14.20
N ARG A 61 -15.54 13.64 14.67
CA ARG A 61 -14.28 13.27 14.04
C ARG A 61 -14.49 12.79 12.59
N ASN A 62 -15.36 11.81 12.37
CA ASN A 62 -15.65 11.26 11.03
C ASN A 62 -16.22 12.34 10.10
N GLY A 63 -17.20 13.13 10.59
CA GLY A 63 -17.76 14.25 9.84
C GLY A 63 -16.72 15.29 9.45
N THR A 64 -15.79 15.60 10.37
CA THR A 64 -14.69 16.53 10.11
C THR A 64 -13.72 15.97 9.07
N ILE A 65 -13.31 14.70 9.17
CA ILE A 65 -12.41 14.05 8.21
C ILE A 65 -13.00 14.12 6.79
N MET A 66 -14.26 13.71 6.63
CA MET A 66 -14.94 13.74 5.34
C MET A 66 -15.06 15.17 4.78
N THR A 67 -15.38 16.14 5.63
CA THR A 67 -15.49 17.55 5.24
C THR A 67 -14.13 18.12 4.83
N PHE A 68 -13.07 17.80 5.58
CA PHE A 68 -11.70 18.21 5.29
C PHE A 68 -11.26 17.76 3.90
N PHE A 69 -11.39 16.47 3.59
CA PHE A 69 -11.00 15.96 2.27
C PHE A 69 -11.90 16.50 1.15
N SER A 70 -13.20 16.70 1.41
CA SER A 70 -14.11 17.29 0.43
C SER A 70 -13.73 18.73 0.06
N ILE A 71 -13.33 19.54 1.05
CA ILE A 71 -12.86 20.91 0.83
C ILE A 71 -11.57 20.90 0.04
N ILE A 72 -10.58 20.09 0.46
CA ILE A 72 -9.29 19.99 -0.25
C ILE A 72 -9.52 19.59 -1.71
N HIS A 73 -10.36 18.60 -1.97
CA HIS A 73 -10.69 18.15 -3.33
C HIS A 73 -11.37 19.22 -4.18
N SER A 74 -12.28 20.00 -3.58
CA SER A 74 -13.01 21.05 -4.29
C SER A 74 -12.14 22.27 -4.61
N CYS A 75 -10.95 22.35 -4.01
CA CYS A 75 -10.04 23.48 -4.13
C CYS A 75 -8.87 23.23 -5.08
N SER A 76 -9.01 22.28 -6.01
CA SER A 76 -8.03 21.97 -7.06
C SER A 76 -7.52 23.18 -7.83
N ASP A 77 -8.36 24.22 -7.97
CA ASP A 77 -8.12 25.38 -8.82
C ASP A 77 -7.43 26.54 -8.07
N LEU A 78 -7.28 26.43 -6.75
CA LEU A 78 -6.57 27.44 -5.96
C LEU A 78 -5.06 27.25 -6.12
N LYS A 79 -4.32 28.34 -6.38
CA LYS A 79 -2.85 28.36 -6.52
C LYS A 79 -2.11 28.16 -5.18
N VAL A 80 -2.71 27.44 -4.24
CA VAL A 80 -2.14 27.26 -2.90
C VAL A 80 -1.00 26.24 -2.97
N SER A 81 0.08 26.51 -2.25
CA SER A 81 1.23 25.60 -2.16
C SER A 81 0.83 24.26 -1.52
N TRP A 82 0.88 23.20 -2.31
CA TRP A 82 0.70 21.81 -1.83
C TRP A 82 1.75 21.42 -0.79
N LEU A 83 2.96 21.99 -0.87
CA LEU A 83 4.01 21.78 0.13
C LEU A 83 3.59 22.30 1.50
N LEU A 84 2.94 23.47 1.55
CA LEU A 84 2.40 24.04 2.80
C LEU A 84 1.21 23.25 3.32
N ILE A 85 0.27 22.88 2.44
CA ILE A 85 -0.87 22.01 2.81
C ILE A 85 -0.33 20.71 3.42
N TYR A 86 0.64 20.08 2.77
CA TYR A 86 1.25 18.86 3.28
C TYR A 86 1.93 19.07 4.63
N LYS A 87 2.85 20.03 4.76
CA LYS A 87 3.62 20.25 6.00
C LYS A 87 2.73 20.63 7.19
N ILE A 88 1.80 21.56 6.99
CA ILE A 88 1.04 22.17 8.09
C ILE A 88 -0.22 21.40 8.43
N THR A 89 -0.79 20.64 7.49
CA THR A 89 -2.09 19.99 7.70
C THR A 89 -1.99 18.47 7.58
N LEU A 90 -1.53 17.93 6.44
CA LEU A 90 -1.55 16.50 6.21
C LEU A 90 -0.53 15.78 7.10
N ASN A 91 0.74 16.14 7.01
CA ASN A 91 1.81 15.47 7.73
C ASN A 91 1.75 15.71 9.24
N SER A 92 1.47 16.94 9.69
CA SER A 92 1.55 17.33 11.10
C SER A 92 0.27 17.05 11.90
N VAL A 93 -0.90 16.99 11.25
CA VAL A 93 -2.19 16.79 11.93
C VAL A 93 -2.83 15.47 11.52
N VAL A 94 -3.13 15.30 10.23
CA VAL A 94 -3.91 14.16 9.73
C VAL A 94 -3.14 12.84 9.87
N MET A 95 -1.91 12.78 9.35
CA MET A 95 -1.02 11.60 9.41
C MET A 95 -0.43 11.36 10.80
N GLN A 96 -0.59 12.31 11.74
CA GLN A 96 -0.26 12.09 13.16
C GLN A 96 -1.45 11.58 13.98
N LEU A 97 -2.64 11.44 13.37
CA LEU A 97 -3.78 10.91 14.08
C LEU A 97 -3.54 9.43 14.40
N LYS A 98 -3.35 9.17 15.68
CA LYS A 98 -3.27 7.84 16.26
C LYS A 98 -4.26 7.78 17.40
N PRO A 99 -5.00 6.69 17.54
CA PRO A 99 -5.76 6.51 18.77
C PRO A 99 -4.79 6.34 19.94
N GLY A 100 -5.24 6.72 21.14
CA GLY A 100 -4.46 6.59 22.37
C GLY A 100 -4.25 5.13 22.79
N ASN A 101 -4.33 4.82 24.09
CA ASN A 101 -4.19 3.44 24.58
C ASN A 101 -5.42 2.56 24.21
N ILE A 102 -5.50 2.14 22.95
CA ILE A 102 -6.58 1.34 22.33
C ILE A 102 -6.81 0.03 23.08
N THR A 103 -5.74 -0.57 23.59
CA THR A 103 -5.78 -1.85 24.33
C THR A 103 -6.58 -1.79 25.62
N SER A 104 -6.83 -0.59 26.15
CA SER A 104 -7.65 -0.35 27.34
C SER A 104 -9.06 0.18 27.06
N THR A 105 -9.39 0.41 25.78
CA THR A 105 -10.67 1.00 25.36
C THR A 105 -11.72 -0.06 25.01
N SER A 106 -12.99 0.35 24.99
CA SER A 106 -14.10 -0.54 24.66
C SER A 106 -14.01 -1.02 23.20
N THR A 107 -14.60 -2.17 22.89
CA THR A 107 -14.65 -2.70 21.51
C THR A 107 -15.38 -1.77 20.54
N GLU A 108 -16.32 -0.96 21.05
CA GLU A 108 -17.03 0.06 20.27
C GLU A 108 -16.10 1.23 19.92
N ASP A 109 -15.30 1.71 20.88
CA ASP A 109 -14.31 2.76 20.63
C ASP A 109 -13.25 2.30 19.62
N GLN A 110 -12.81 1.04 19.71
CA GLN A 110 -11.87 0.47 18.74
C GLN A 110 -12.44 0.50 17.31
N LYS A 111 -13.71 0.13 17.14
CA LYS A 111 -14.40 0.19 15.83
C LYS A 111 -14.57 1.62 15.34
N ASN A 112 -14.94 2.54 16.23
CA ASN A 112 -15.07 3.96 15.90
C ASN A 112 -13.75 4.57 15.44
N TRP A 113 -12.63 4.14 16.02
CA TRP A 113 -11.29 4.54 15.58
C TRP A 113 -10.90 3.88 14.26
N GLU A 114 -11.18 2.59 14.08
CA GLU A 114 -10.96 1.89 12.82
C GLU A 114 -11.68 2.59 11.65
N GLU A 115 -12.94 3.00 11.85
CA GLU A 115 -13.72 3.76 10.87
C GLU A 115 -13.10 5.13 10.55
N SER A 116 -12.70 5.90 11.57
CA SER A 116 -12.03 7.19 11.37
C SER A 116 -10.76 7.06 10.54
N LEU A 117 -9.94 6.04 10.85
CA LEU A 117 -8.70 5.79 10.12
C LEU A 117 -8.99 5.35 8.68
N CYS A 118 -10.02 4.53 8.46
CA CYS A 118 -10.45 4.17 7.10
C CYS A 118 -10.80 5.40 6.26
N HIS A 119 -11.53 6.37 6.82
CA HIS A 119 -11.84 7.61 6.12
C HIS A 119 -10.60 8.44 5.79
N ILE A 120 -9.58 8.43 6.65
CA ILE A 120 -8.31 9.11 6.37
C ILE A 120 -7.58 8.42 5.21
N ILE A 121 -7.49 7.08 5.24
CA ILE A 121 -6.86 6.31 4.18
C ILE A 121 -7.55 6.56 2.83
N GLU A 122 -8.88 6.55 2.79
CA GLU A 122 -9.65 6.86 1.58
C GLU A 122 -9.42 8.29 1.08
N GLY A 123 -9.47 9.26 1.99
CA GLY A 123 -9.26 10.67 1.66
C GLY A 123 -7.87 10.92 1.11
N LEU A 124 -6.83 10.35 1.75
CA LEU A 124 -5.45 10.41 1.27
C LEU A 124 -5.31 9.71 -0.09
N GLY A 125 -5.90 8.52 -0.27
CA GLY A 125 -5.87 7.80 -1.53
C GLY A 125 -6.39 8.64 -2.69
N LYS A 126 -7.60 9.16 -2.57
CA LYS A 126 -8.20 10.03 -3.59
C LYS A 126 -7.36 11.28 -3.84
N LEU A 127 -6.83 11.89 -2.78
CA LEU A 127 -6.01 13.09 -2.88
C LEU A 127 -4.75 12.83 -3.72
N TYR A 128 -4.04 11.75 -3.43
CA TYR A 128 -2.81 11.38 -4.12
C TYR A 128 -3.10 10.96 -5.57
N GLU A 129 -4.18 10.23 -5.81
CA GLU A 129 -4.65 9.87 -7.16
C GLU A 129 -4.97 11.10 -8.00
N THR A 130 -5.60 12.13 -7.41
CA THR A 130 -6.06 13.31 -8.15
C THR A 130 -4.93 14.30 -8.43
N PHE A 131 -4.07 14.56 -7.45
CA PHE A 131 -3.16 15.72 -7.48
C PHE A 131 -1.68 15.37 -7.56
N LEU A 132 -1.28 14.17 -7.16
CA LEU A 132 0.13 13.80 -6.99
C LEU A 132 0.67 12.68 -7.91
N PRO A 133 -0.03 12.19 -8.97
CA PRO A 133 0.55 11.16 -9.83
C PRO A 133 1.58 11.72 -10.83
N ASN A 134 1.65 13.04 -11.03
CA ASN A 134 2.50 13.67 -12.03
C ASN A 134 3.89 14.02 -11.48
N PHE A 135 4.75 13.01 -11.31
CA PHE A 135 6.19 13.24 -11.33
C PHE A 135 6.51 13.77 -12.73
N GLY A 136 6.86 15.05 -12.84
CA GLY A 136 6.85 15.81 -14.09
C GLY A 136 7.35 15.02 -15.31
N SER A 137 6.69 15.22 -16.45
CA SER A 137 7.00 14.60 -17.75
C SER A 137 8.37 14.97 -18.33
N ASP A 138 9.15 15.81 -17.66
CA ASP A 138 10.50 16.22 -18.04
C ASP A 138 11.51 15.70 -17.01
N ASP A 139 12.44 14.85 -17.46
CA ASP A 139 13.53 14.22 -16.72
C ASP A 139 14.44 15.18 -15.91
N ASN A 140 14.23 16.50 -16.01
CA ASN A 140 15.09 17.54 -15.44
C ASN A 140 14.50 18.30 -14.24
N ILE A 141 13.25 18.04 -13.84
CA ILE A 141 12.67 18.64 -12.63
C ILE A 141 12.24 17.51 -11.69
N LYS A 142 13.19 17.02 -10.88
CA LYS A 142 12.86 16.34 -9.64
C LYS A 142 12.14 17.36 -8.77
N ASP A 143 10.81 17.31 -8.74
CA ASP A 143 10.10 18.00 -7.68
C ASP A 143 10.34 17.22 -6.38
N GLU A 144 11.39 17.63 -5.64
CA GLU A 144 11.76 17.06 -4.35
C GLU A 144 10.55 17.02 -3.39
N SER A 145 9.57 17.91 -3.57
CA SER A 145 8.33 17.94 -2.81
C SER A 145 7.49 16.67 -3.01
N LEU A 146 7.40 16.16 -4.24
CA LEU A 146 6.65 14.93 -4.52
C LEU A 146 7.29 13.72 -3.82
N VAL A 147 8.61 13.65 -3.81
CA VAL A 147 9.33 12.58 -3.08
C VAL A 147 9.01 12.65 -1.59
N ILE A 148 8.96 13.86 -1.02
CA ILE A 148 8.59 14.09 0.39
C ILE A 148 7.14 13.64 0.66
N PHE A 149 6.20 13.93 -0.24
CA PHE A 149 4.79 13.58 -0.07
C PHE A 149 4.60 12.07 -0.10
N TRP A 150 5.09 11.41 -1.17
CA TRP A 150 4.96 9.97 -1.34
C TRP A 150 5.69 9.18 -0.25
N SER A 151 6.90 9.58 0.13
CA SER A 151 7.61 8.98 1.27
C SER A 151 6.83 9.13 2.57
N GLY A 152 6.18 10.27 2.80
CA GLY A 152 5.33 10.50 3.95
C GLY A 152 4.10 9.61 4.00
N LEU A 153 3.43 9.42 2.86
CA LEU A 153 2.27 8.53 2.76
C LEU A 153 2.68 7.08 3.07
N ILE A 154 3.77 6.60 2.47
CA ILE A 154 4.24 5.22 2.69
C ILE A 154 4.67 5.00 4.13
N LYS A 155 5.35 5.98 4.73
CA LYS A 155 5.65 5.96 6.17
C LYS A 155 4.38 5.87 7.00
N TYR A 156 3.36 6.67 6.69
CA TYR A 156 2.08 6.63 7.40
C TYR A 156 1.39 5.26 7.26
N TYR A 157 1.34 4.68 6.06
CA TYR A 157 0.79 3.33 5.85
C TYR A 157 1.59 2.27 6.61
N THR A 158 2.91 2.40 6.67
CA THR A 158 3.77 1.48 7.43
C THR A 158 3.47 1.56 8.93
N GLU A 159 3.24 2.76 9.46
CA GLU A 159 2.94 2.98 10.88
C GLU A 159 1.51 2.58 11.27
N ILE A 160 0.56 2.62 10.34
CA ILE A 160 -0.85 2.30 10.60
C ILE A 160 -1.14 0.81 10.48
N ILE A 161 -0.40 0.10 9.62
CA ILE A 161 -0.51 -1.35 9.51
C ILE A 161 0.07 -1.96 10.77
N ASP A 162 -0.83 -2.49 11.58
CA ASP A 162 -0.48 -3.28 12.73
C ASP A 162 -1.08 -4.68 12.55
N PRO A 163 -0.25 -5.69 12.18
CA PRO A 163 -0.70 -7.08 12.08
C PRO A 163 -1.04 -7.71 13.44
N GLU A 164 -0.62 -7.11 14.56
CA GLU A 164 -0.91 -7.59 15.91
C GLU A 164 -2.26 -7.10 16.42
N MET A 165 -2.71 -5.93 15.95
CA MET A 165 -4.07 -5.46 16.17
C MET A 165 -5.05 -6.19 15.25
N ASN A 166 -6.23 -6.53 15.77
CA ASN A 166 -7.31 -7.17 15.00
C ASN A 166 -8.01 -6.21 14.01
N TRP A 167 -7.31 -5.17 13.52
CA TRP A 167 -7.82 -4.17 12.58
C TRP A 167 -7.72 -4.66 11.13
N ILE A 168 -8.28 -5.83 10.90
CA ILE A 168 -8.21 -6.52 9.61
C ILE A 168 -8.89 -5.68 8.53
N TYR A 169 -9.99 -4.98 8.87
CA TYR A 169 -10.70 -4.14 7.93
C TYR A 169 -9.88 -2.92 7.52
N LEU A 170 -9.25 -2.23 8.48
CA LEU A 170 -8.32 -1.14 8.17
C LEU A 170 -7.14 -1.61 7.32
N ASN A 171 -6.48 -2.71 7.69
CA ASN A 171 -5.35 -3.26 6.93
C ASN A 171 -5.76 -3.60 5.48
N THR A 172 -6.94 -4.19 5.30
CA THR A 172 -7.54 -4.44 3.97
C THR A 172 -7.71 -3.14 3.20
N LYS A 173 -8.20 -2.10 3.88
CA LYS A 173 -8.45 -0.80 3.27
C LYS A 173 -7.17 -0.09 2.82
N VAL A 174 -6.10 -0.20 3.61
CA VAL A 174 -4.77 0.32 3.24
C VAL A 174 -4.30 -0.32 1.94
N PHE A 175 -4.35 -1.65 1.83
CA PHE A 175 -3.89 -2.33 0.60
C PHE A 175 -4.77 -2.08 -0.60
N HIS A 176 -6.10 -2.02 -0.44
CA HIS A 176 -6.97 -1.62 -1.55
C HIS A 176 -6.64 -0.19 -2.03
N THR A 177 -6.37 0.72 -1.11
CA THR A 177 -6.01 2.10 -1.48
C THR A 177 -4.64 2.15 -2.13
N PHE A 178 -3.68 1.39 -1.62
CA PHE A 178 -2.36 1.27 -2.19
C PHE A 178 -2.38 0.65 -3.60
N GLU A 179 -3.18 -0.39 -3.84
CA GLU A 179 -3.42 -0.97 -5.16
C GLU A 179 -3.88 0.11 -6.16
N ASN A 180 -4.93 0.87 -5.82
CA ASN A 180 -5.43 1.96 -6.67
C ASN A 180 -4.35 3.02 -6.96
N LEU A 181 -3.52 3.35 -5.97
CA LEU A 181 -2.42 4.30 -6.16
C LEU A 181 -1.32 3.74 -7.08
N LEU A 182 -1.01 2.45 -6.99
CA LEU A 182 -0.05 1.82 -7.90
C LEU A 182 -0.57 1.78 -9.34
N GLU A 183 -1.88 1.58 -9.51
CA GLU A 183 -2.54 1.63 -10.81
C GLU A 183 -2.47 3.01 -11.47
N CYS A 184 -2.31 4.10 -10.70
CA CYS A 184 -2.12 5.44 -11.27
C CYS A 184 -0.84 5.54 -12.13
N PHE A 185 0.16 4.71 -11.82
CA PHE A 185 1.44 4.66 -12.52
C PHE A 185 1.47 3.63 -13.64
N SER A 186 0.43 2.80 -13.77
CA SER A 186 0.36 1.70 -14.73
C SER A 186 -0.83 1.86 -15.68
N THR A 187 -0.74 1.26 -16.86
CA THR A 187 -1.86 1.12 -17.79
C THR A 187 -2.63 -0.15 -17.48
N LYS A 188 -3.83 -0.29 -18.06
CA LYS A 188 -4.65 -1.52 -17.94
C LYS A 188 -3.93 -2.77 -18.49
N ASP A 189 -2.96 -2.57 -19.39
CA ASP A 189 -2.14 -3.64 -19.95
C ASP A 189 -0.84 -3.88 -19.15
N ASN A 190 -0.78 -3.43 -17.89
CA ASN A 190 0.37 -3.61 -16.99
C ASN A 190 1.68 -3.02 -17.56
N GLN A 191 1.58 -1.88 -18.24
CA GLN A 191 2.74 -1.11 -18.70
C GLN A 191 2.88 0.17 -17.90
N VAL A 192 4.12 0.60 -17.64
CA VAL A 192 4.40 1.85 -16.91
C VAL A 192 3.90 3.05 -17.71
N LYS A 193 2.97 3.81 -17.14
CA LYS A 193 2.43 5.07 -17.68
C LYS A 193 3.28 6.26 -17.24
N ILE A 194 3.59 6.32 -15.94
CA ILE A 194 4.41 7.36 -15.32
C ILE A 194 5.42 6.62 -14.45
N LYS A 195 6.71 6.88 -14.63
CA LYS A 195 7.76 6.23 -13.85
C LYS A 195 8.08 7.07 -12.61
N PRO A 196 7.78 6.61 -11.39
CA PRO A 196 8.22 7.31 -10.19
C PRO A 196 9.75 7.29 -10.06
N PRO A 197 10.34 8.22 -9.30
CA PRO A 197 11.75 8.14 -8.91
C PRO A 197 12.08 6.80 -8.24
N THR A 198 13.30 6.29 -8.45
CA THR A 198 13.74 5.00 -7.92
C THR A 198 13.51 4.89 -6.42
N GLU A 199 13.84 5.93 -5.65
CA GLU A 199 13.65 6.01 -4.19
C GLU A 199 12.20 5.73 -3.76
N ILE A 200 11.21 6.21 -4.54
CA ILE A 200 9.79 5.98 -4.28
C ILE A 200 9.38 4.55 -4.67
N THR A 201 9.84 4.06 -5.83
CA THR A 201 9.57 2.67 -6.23
C THR A 201 10.17 1.65 -5.25
N GLU A 202 11.34 1.97 -4.67
CA GLU A 202 11.95 1.15 -3.61
C GLU A 202 11.14 1.24 -2.33
N SER A 203 10.69 2.43 -1.92
CA SER A 203 9.82 2.60 -0.76
C SER A 203 8.51 1.80 -0.88
N PHE A 204 7.91 1.75 -2.07
CA PHE A 204 6.72 0.93 -2.34
C PHE A 204 6.99 -0.56 -2.14
N LEU A 205 8.14 -1.03 -2.63
CA LEU A 205 8.54 -2.42 -2.50
C LEU A 205 8.90 -2.79 -1.05
N GLU A 206 9.60 -1.90 -0.35
CA GLU A 206 9.93 -2.09 1.06
C GLU A 206 8.69 -2.13 1.94
N PHE A 207 7.73 -1.24 1.69
CA PHE A 207 6.44 -1.24 2.36
C PHE A 207 5.69 -2.55 2.15
N TRP A 208 5.47 -2.94 0.89
CA TRP A 208 4.75 -4.18 0.58
C TRP A 208 5.47 -5.40 1.16
N SER A 209 6.77 -5.54 0.90
CA SER A 209 7.54 -6.71 1.36
C SER A 209 7.85 -6.69 2.87
N GLY A 210 7.63 -5.57 3.56
CA GLY A 210 7.86 -5.39 5.00
C GLY A 210 6.75 -5.96 5.88
N VAL A 211 5.60 -6.31 5.30
CA VAL A 211 4.42 -6.78 6.04
C VAL A 211 4.67 -8.15 6.64
N LEU A 212 4.58 -8.24 7.97
CA LEU A 212 4.70 -9.51 8.70
C LEU A 212 3.35 -10.22 8.77
N ILE A 213 3.20 -11.29 7.99
CA ILE A 213 1.96 -12.08 7.96
C ILE A 213 1.94 -13.06 9.14
N LYS A 214 1.21 -12.69 10.20
CA LYS A 214 0.87 -13.57 11.32
C LYS A 214 -0.55 -14.08 11.13
N TYR A 215 -0.74 -15.39 11.00
CA TYR A 215 -2.07 -15.94 10.72
C TYR A 215 -3.08 -15.62 11.82
N ASN A 216 -4.15 -14.91 11.46
CA ASN A 216 -5.31 -14.80 12.31
C ASN A 216 -6.20 -16.03 12.09
N LEU A 217 -6.38 -16.83 13.13
CA LEU A 217 -7.17 -18.06 13.10
C LEU A 217 -8.60 -17.89 13.66
N ILE A 218 -8.93 -16.68 14.10
CA ILE A 218 -10.24 -16.33 14.68
C ILE A 218 -11.15 -15.77 13.58
N PHE A 219 -10.68 -14.76 12.86
CA PHE A 219 -11.41 -14.06 11.80
C PHE A 219 -10.96 -14.56 10.42
N VAL A 220 -11.15 -15.86 10.16
CA VAL A 220 -10.60 -16.56 9.00
C VAL A 220 -10.97 -15.91 7.68
N SER A 221 -12.25 -15.60 7.46
CA SER A 221 -12.72 -15.00 6.20
C SER A 221 -12.12 -13.63 5.97
N GLN A 222 -12.24 -12.75 6.97
CA GLN A 222 -11.76 -11.37 6.89
C GLN A 222 -10.25 -11.34 6.68
N PHE A 223 -9.52 -12.24 7.33
CA PHE A 223 -8.08 -12.31 7.19
C PHE A 223 -7.64 -12.83 5.82
N GLN A 224 -8.37 -13.77 5.22
CA GLN A 224 -8.15 -14.15 3.83
C GLN A 224 -8.42 -13.00 2.86
N ASP A 225 -9.47 -12.20 3.10
CA ASP A 225 -9.78 -11.01 2.28
C ASP A 225 -8.66 -9.97 2.37
N PHE A 226 -8.11 -9.78 3.57
CA PHE A 226 -6.93 -8.96 3.82
C PHE A 226 -5.71 -9.44 3.02
N ILE A 227 -5.32 -10.72 3.16
CA ILE A 227 -4.15 -11.27 2.43
C ILE A 227 -4.39 -11.16 0.92
N THR A 228 -5.61 -11.44 0.47
CA THR A 228 -5.95 -11.35 -0.96
C THR A 228 -5.75 -9.92 -1.47
N SER A 229 -6.24 -8.91 -0.75
CA SER A 229 -6.06 -7.49 -1.11
C SER A 229 -4.59 -7.08 -1.07
N TYR A 230 -3.84 -7.54 -0.09
CA TYR A 230 -2.40 -7.34 0.01
C TYR A 230 -1.65 -7.92 -1.21
N LEU A 231 -2.02 -9.12 -1.66
CA LEU A 231 -1.36 -9.77 -2.78
C LEU A 231 -1.75 -9.18 -4.14
N LYS A 232 -2.94 -8.59 -4.28
CA LYS A 232 -3.33 -7.90 -5.52
C LYS A 232 -2.45 -6.69 -5.85
N CYS A 233 -1.87 -6.06 -4.84
CA CYS A 233 -0.89 -4.98 -5.03
C CYS A 233 0.37 -5.42 -5.79
N PHE A 234 0.65 -6.73 -5.85
CA PHE A 234 1.90 -7.24 -6.39
C PHE A 234 2.12 -6.91 -7.87
N ILE A 235 1.14 -7.15 -8.74
CA ILE A 235 1.30 -6.96 -10.18
C ILE A 235 1.64 -5.49 -10.52
N PRO A 236 0.83 -4.50 -10.13
CA PRO A 236 1.14 -3.11 -10.45
C PRO A 236 2.46 -2.67 -9.79
N LEU A 237 2.80 -3.19 -8.61
CA LEU A 237 4.11 -2.95 -7.98
C LEU A 237 5.28 -3.55 -8.77
N PHE A 238 5.14 -4.80 -9.24
CA PHE A 238 6.17 -5.52 -9.97
C PHE A 238 6.45 -4.84 -11.30
N VAL A 239 5.43 -4.37 -12.00
CA VAL A 239 5.57 -3.57 -13.23
C VAL A 239 6.47 -2.35 -13.03
N LEU A 240 6.30 -1.64 -11.91
CA LEU A 240 7.08 -0.43 -11.60
C LEU A 240 8.52 -0.75 -11.17
N THR A 241 8.75 -1.92 -10.58
CA THR A 241 10.03 -2.27 -9.97
C THR A 241 10.86 -3.23 -10.80
N LYS A 242 10.30 -3.88 -11.83
CA LYS A 242 10.93 -4.95 -12.63
C LYS A 242 12.36 -4.64 -13.09
N SER A 243 12.65 -3.40 -13.47
CA SER A 243 13.99 -3.01 -13.95
C SER A 243 15.07 -3.00 -12.87
N ASN A 244 14.69 -2.93 -11.59
CA ASN A 244 15.57 -2.71 -10.45
C ASN A 244 15.47 -3.83 -9.39
N ILE A 245 14.83 -4.97 -9.73
CA ILE A 245 14.72 -6.11 -8.83
C ILE A 245 16.03 -6.89 -8.88
N ASP A 246 16.68 -6.98 -7.72
CA ASP A 246 17.75 -7.95 -7.49
C ASP A 246 17.19 -9.31 -7.03
N TYR A 247 18.05 -10.32 -7.04
CA TYR A 247 17.65 -11.69 -6.70
C TYR A 247 17.16 -11.83 -5.25
N LYS A 248 17.71 -11.06 -4.31
CA LYS A 248 17.27 -11.11 -2.90
C LYS A 248 15.86 -10.54 -2.73
N LYS A 249 15.57 -9.42 -3.40
CA LYS A 249 14.24 -8.82 -3.45
C LYS A 249 13.24 -9.80 -4.07
N PHE A 250 13.63 -10.47 -5.16
CA PHE A 250 12.82 -11.50 -5.80
C PHE A 250 12.54 -12.71 -4.90
N GLU A 251 13.55 -13.27 -4.26
CA GLU A 251 13.40 -14.38 -3.30
C GLU A 251 12.44 -14.01 -2.16
N LYS A 252 12.55 -12.77 -1.64
CA LYS A 252 11.62 -12.26 -0.62
C LYS A 252 10.17 -12.21 -1.12
N MET A 253 9.93 -11.80 -2.37
CA MET A 253 8.60 -11.82 -2.99
C MET A 253 8.04 -13.27 -3.08
N LEU A 254 8.86 -14.21 -3.54
CA LEU A 254 8.47 -15.62 -3.61
C LEU A 254 8.17 -16.21 -2.23
N MET A 255 8.97 -15.85 -1.21
CA MET A 255 8.73 -16.25 0.17
C MET A 255 7.36 -15.78 0.67
N ILE A 256 6.96 -14.54 0.35
CA ILE A 256 5.65 -14.00 0.70
C ILE A 256 4.53 -14.85 0.08
N PHE A 257 4.63 -15.20 -1.21
CA PHE A 257 3.64 -16.07 -1.86
C PHE A 257 3.60 -17.46 -1.22
N ASN A 258 4.77 -18.03 -0.91
CA ASN A 258 4.87 -19.33 -0.25
C ASN A 258 4.27 -19.33 1.16
N THR A 259 4.40 -18.24 1.90
CA THR A 259 3.72 -18.08 3.19
C THR A 259 2.21 -17.97 2.97
N CYS A 260 1.75 -17.08 2.10
CA CYS A 260 0.31 -16.83 1.91
C CYS A 260 -0.44 -18.07 1.39
N ILE A 261 0.15 -18.82 0.45
CA ILE A 261 -0.51 -19.98 -0.16
C ILE A 261 -0.77 -21.09 0.87
N ARG A 262 0.06 -21.14 1.92
CA ARG A 262 -0.03 -22.12 3.01
C ARG A 262 -0.93 -21.66 4.16
N TYR A 263 -1.77 -20.64 3.93
CA TYR A 263 -2.72 -20.19 4.95
C TYR A 263 -3.57 -21.38 5.43
N PRO A 264 -3.63 -21.64 6.74
CA PRO A 264 -3.92 -22.98 7.22
C PRO A 264 -5.41 -23.32 7.33
N LEU A 265 -6.31 -22.36 7.11
CA LEU A 265 -7.74 -22.51 7.33
C LEU A 265 -8.53 -22.05 6.12
N LEU A 266 -9.69 -22.67 5.90
CA LEU A 266 -10.74 -22.22 4.99
C LEU A 266 -11.92 -21.66 5.77
N SER A 267 -12.60 -20.68 5.19
CA SER A 267 -13.90 -20.24 5.71
C SER A 267 -14.93 -21.38 5.64
N GLU A 268 -15.97 -21.33 6.49
CA GLU A 268 -16.90 -22.46 6.69
C GLU A 268 -17.63 -22.91 5.41
N SER A 269 -17.91 -21.97 4.51
CA SER A 269 -18.58 -22.21 3.22
C SER A 269 -17.62 -22.62 2.10
N GLN A 270 -16.32 -22.37 2.26
CA GLN A 270 -15.33 -22.63 1.22
C GLN A 270 -14.82 -24.07 1.24
N ARG A 271 -14.37 -24.48 0.05
CA ARG A 271 -13.85 -25.81 -0.30
C ARG A 271 -12.89 -25.63 -1.46
N ASP A 272 -11.73 -26.28 -1.40
CA ASP A 272 -10.66 -26.12 -2.39
C ASP A 272 -10.31 -27.43 -3.14
N GLU A 273 -11.22 -28.41 -3.14
CA GLU A 273 -10.99 -29.68 -3.84
C GLU A 273 -11.16 -29.53 -5.36
N ILE A 274 -12.16 -28.74 -5.78
CA ILE A 274 -12.55 -28.58 -7.20
C ILE A 274 -12.19 -27.19 -7.73
N ARG A 275 -12.21 -26.16 -6.88
CA ARG A 275 -11.96 -24.77 -7.27
C ARG A 275 -11.05 -24.10 -6.26
N CYS A 276 -10.06 -23.35 -6.73
CA CYS A 276 -9.21 -22.54 -5.87
C CYS A 276 -10.02 -21.50 -5.09
N THR A 277 -9.59 -21.22 -3.86
CA THR A 277 -10.03 -20.03 -3.11
C THR A 277 -9.56 -18.76 -3.80
N ASP A 278 -10.15 -17.61 -3.47
CA ASP A 278 -9.74 -16.34 -4.06
C ASP A 278 -8.28 -15.99 -3.73
N LEU A 279 -7.83 -16.35 -2.53
CA LEU A 279 -6.43 -16.26 -2.13
C LEU A 279 -5.52 -17.12 -3.02
N GLN A 280 -5.85 -18.40 -3.19
CA GLN A 280 -5.09 -19.33 -4.03
C GLN A 280 -5.03 -18.86 -5.49
N LYS A 281 -6.17 -18.43 -6.04
CA LYS A 281 -6.25 -17.88 -7.42
C LYS A 281 -5.39 -16.65 -7.59
N THR A 282 -5.41 -15.73 -6.62
CA THR A 282 -4.63 -14.49 -6.67
C THR A 282 -3.13 -14.79 -6.73
N ILE A 283 -2.67 -15.80 -5.98
CA ILE A 283 -1.26 -16.22 -5.99
C ILE A 283 -0.87 -16.83 -7.33
N ILE A 284 -1.66 -17.74 -7.88
CA ILE A 284 -1.40 -18.33 -9.20
C ILE A 284 -1.41 -17.26 -10.29
N ALA A 285 -2.38 -16.34 -10.24
CA ALA A 285 -2.44 -15.21 -11.16
C ALA A 285 -1.17 -14.36 -11.07
N ASN A 286 -0.71 -14.03 -9.86
CA ASN A 286 0.53 -13.27 -9.67
C ASN A 286 1.76 -13.98 -10.23
N LEU A 287 1.91 -15.28 -9.94
CA LEU A 287 3.03 -16.08 -10.46
C LEU A 287 2.99 -16.20 -11.99
N SER A 288 1.81 -16.24 -12.61
CA SER A 288 1.67 -16.34 -14.06
C SER A 288 2.14 -15.12 -14.85
N HIS A 289 2.27 -13.97 -14.20
CA HIS A 289 2.81 -12.75 -14.82
C HIS A 289 4.33 -12.62 -14.70
N LEU A 290 4.97 -13.51 -13.94
CA LEU A 290 6.42 -13.54 -13.79
C LEU A 290 7.04 -14.23 -15.00
N LYS A 291 7.81 -13.49 -15.78
CA LYS A 291 8.61 -13.99 -16.91
C LYS A 291 9.99 -13.38 -16.87
N PHE A 292 11.02 -14.23 -16.87
CA PHE A 292 12.42 -13.82 -16.80
C PHE A 292 13.22 -14.44 -17.94
N THR A 293 14.20 -13.69 -18.45
CA THR A 293 15.19 -14.22 -19.40
C THR A 293 16.39 -14.82 -18.69
N ASP A 294 16.62 -14.42 -17.44
CA ASP A 294 17.72 -14.91 -16.62
C ASP A 294 17.34 -16.27 -16.01
N PRO A 295 18.10 -17.35 -16.32
CA PRO A 295 17.80 -18.70 -15.83
C PRO A 295 17.74 -18.80 -14.30
N ILE A 296 18.44 -17.95 -13.56
CA ILE A 296 18.44 -17.99 -12.09
C ILE A 296 17.05 -17.64 -11.54
N TYR A 297 16.43 -16.57 -12.05
CA TYR A 297 15.10 -16.14 -11.62
C TYR A 297 14.03 -17.12 -12.08
N GLU A 298 14.16 -17.61 -13.32
CA GLU A 298 13.26 -18.60 -13.92
C GLU A 298 13.32 -19.93 -13.13
N SER A 299 14.52 -20.35 -12.71
CA SER A 299 14.75 -21.53 -11.87
C SER A 299 14.01 -21.43 -10.53
N SER A 300 14.14 -20.30 -9.82
CA SER A 300 13.43 -20.11 -8.54
C SER A 300 11.92 -20.03 -8.71
N LEU A 301 11.44 -19.46 -9.82
CA LEU A 301 10.02 -19.43 -10.16
C LEU A 301 9.47 -20.86 -10.35
N ILE A 302 10.18 -21.69 -11.13
CA ILE A 302 9.84 -23.10 -11.34
C ILE A 302 9.79 -23.82 -9.99
N GLN A 303 10.82 -23.67 -9.14
CA GLN A 303 10.86 -24.28 -7.81
C GLN A 303 9.68 -23.84 -6.92
N GLN A 304 9.29 -22.56 -6.99
CA GLN A 304 8.13 -22.05 -6.25
C GLN A 304 6.81 -22.67 -6.75
N ILE A 305 6.64 -22.82 -8.06
CA ILE A 305 5.47 -23.48 -8.65
C ILE A 305 5.44 -24.97 -8.26
N THR A 306 6.56 -25.68 -8.36
CA THR A 306 6.68 -27.07 -7.93
C THR A 306 6.37 -27.25 -6.43
N SER A 307 6.80 -26.32 -5.57
CA SER A 307 6.43 -26.28 -4.15
C SER A 307 4.91 -26.24 -3.95
N ILE A 308 4.19 -25.49 -4.78
CA ILE A 308 2.72 -25.40 -4.74
C ILE A 308 2.08 -26.72 -5.17
N ILE A 309 2.60 -27.36 -6.23
CA ILE A 309 2.13 -28.67 -6.71
C ILE A 309 2.18 -29.73 -5.59
N LEU A 310 3.20 -29.66 -4.73
CA LEU A 310 3.45 -30.61 -3.64
C LEU A 310 2.66 -30.34 -2.34
N LEU A 311 1.90 -29.24 -2.26
CA LEU A 311 1.15 -28.87 -1.05
C LEU A 311 0.16 -29.96 -0.59
N PRO A 312 -0.64 -30.60 -1.48
CA PRO A 312 -1.61 -31.63 -1.06
C PRO A 312 -0.98 -32.81 -0.31
N PHE A 313 0.26 -33.16 -0.62
CA PHE A 313 0.93 -34.36 -0.11
C PHE A 313 1.68 -34.15 1.20
N SER A 314 1.99 -32.91 1.56
CA SER A 314 2.92 -32.61 2.66
C SER A 314 2.36 -31.61 3.67
N THR A 315 1.61 -30.63 3.20
CA THR A 315 1.29 -29.45 4.01
C THR A 315 0.04 -29.67 4.85
N ARG A 316 -0.93 -30.43 4.34
CA ARG A 316 -2.16 -30.77 5.07
C ARG A 316 -1.87 -31.48 6.39
N ASP A 317 -1.10 -32.56 6.36
CA ASP A 317 -0.73 -33.35 7.54
C ASP A 317 0.03 -32.51 8.58
N LEU A 318 0.86 -31.58 8.13
CA LEU A 318 1.59 -30.67 9.01
C LEU A 318 0.67 -29.65 9.69
N ILE A 319 -0.32 -29.13 8.97
CA ILE A 319 -1.34 -28.24 9.54
C ILE A 319 -2.19 -28.98 10.55
N GLU A 320 -2.68 -30.18 10.20
CA GLU A 320 -3.46 -31.05 11.10
C GLU A 320 -2.71 -31.34 12.41
N LYS A 321 -1.40 -31.66 12.33
CA LYS A 321 -0.56 -31.88 13.52
C LYS A 321 -0.36 -30.63 14.39
N LYS A 322 -0.23 -29.44 13.77
CA LYS A 322 0.05 -28.18 14.51
C LYS A 322 -1.20 -27.56 15.12
N ILE A 323 -2.32 -27.58 14.41
CA ILE A 323 -3.56 -26.91 14.82
C ILE A 323 -4.46 -27.88 15.61
N GLY A 324 -4.42 -29.17 15.28
CA GLY A 324 -5.30 -30.18 15.87
C GLY A 324 -6.79 -29.89 15.63
N ASN A 325 -7.66 -30.49 16.44
CA ASN A 325 -9.12 -30.27 16.39
C ASN A 325 -9.57 -28.96 17.09
N LYS A 326 -8.66 -28.00 17.32
CA LYS A 326 -8.94 -26.84 18.19
C LYS A 326 -9.82 -25.77 17.55
N LEU A 327 -10.04 -25.84 16.24
CA LEU A 327 -10.80 -24.83 15.48
C LEU A 327 -11.90 -25.51 14.68
N SER A 328 -13.08 -24.89 14.63
CA SER A 328 -14.23 -25.32 13.83
C SER A 328 -14.01 -25.15 12.31
N SER A 329 -12.93 -24.47 11.92
CA SER A 329 -12.60 -24.14 10.54
C SER A 329 -11.94 -25.33 9.82
N ARG A 330 -12.18 -25.43 8.51
CA ARG A 330 -11.67 -26.54 7.69
C ARG A 330 -10.22 -26.31 7.30
N ILE A 331 -9.47 -27.39 7.14
CA ILE A 331 -8.08 -27.36 6.64
C ILE A 331 -8.09 -27.51 5.11
N PRO A 332 -7.37 -26.66 4.36
CA PRO A 332 -7.29 -26.75 2.90
C PRO A 332 -6.75 -28.11 2.43
N THR A 333 -7.26 -28.58 1.30
CA THR A 333 -6.76 -29.77 0.59
C THR A 333 -5.64 -29.43 -0.39
N PHE A 334 -5.59 -28.18 -0.85
CA PHE A 334 -4.68 -27.67 -1.87
C PHE A 334 -4.79 -28.37 -3.25
N ILE A 335 -5.82 -29.20 -3.47
CA ILE A 335 -5.94 -30.01 -4.69
C ILE A 335 -6.15 -29.13 -5.91
N ALA A 336 -7.12 -28.21 -5.86
CA ALA A 336 -7.41 -27.34 -7.00
C ALA A 336 -6.19 -26.48 -7.37
N VAL A 337 -5.49 -25.92 -6.37
CA VAL A 337 -4.32 -25.07 -6.65
C VAL A 337 -3.11 -25.83 -7.15
N SER A 338 -2.98 -27.11 -6.77
CA SER A 338 -1.96 -28.00 -7.35
C SER A 338 -2.21 -28.22 -8.84
N TYR A 339 -3.48 -28.43 -9.26
CA TYR A 339 -3.82 -28.54 -10.68
C TYR A 339 -3.52 -27.24 -11.45
N ASP A 340 -3.96 -26.10 -10.94
CA ASP A 340 -3.68 -24.80 -11.57
C ASP A 340 -2.17 -24.52 -11.66
N ALA A 341 -1.40 -24.94 -10.66
CA ALA A 341 0.06 -24.84 -10.66
C ALA A 341 0.73 -25.78 -11.68
N ILE A 342 0.22 -27.00 -11.90
CA ILE A 342 0.69 -27.88 -12.97
C ILE A 342 0.45 -27.23 -14.34
N GLU A 343 -0.74 -26.67 -14.57
CA GLU A 343 -1.04 -25.98 -15.82
C GLU A 343 -0.13 -24.76 -16.04
N LEU A 344 0.16 -24.01 -14.98
CA LEU A 344 1.12 -22.91 -15.04
C LEU A 344 2.54 -23.41 -15.33
N LEU A 345 2.99 -24.48 -14.67
CA LEU A 345 4.31 -25.06 -14.91
C LEU A 345 4.47 -25.50 -16.37
N ASN A 346 3.48 -26.20 -16.93
CA ASN A 346 3.53 -26.64 -18.33
C ASN A 346 3.69 -25.46 -19.28
N ARG A 347 2.91 -24.39 -19.09
CA ARG A 347 3.03 -23.17 -19.90
C ARG A 347 4.40 -22.53 -19.79
N ASN A 348 4.98 -22.48 -18.58
CA ASN A 348 6.32 -21.93 -18.38
C ASN A 348 7.40 -22.79 -19.05
N LEU A 349 7.29 -24.12 -18.96
CA LEU A 349 8.26 -25.02 -19.59
C LEU A 349 8.18 -25.00 -21.12
N ASP A 350 6.98 -24.88 -21.70
CA ASP A 350 6.79 -24.76 -23.15
C ASP A 350 7.41 -23.48 -23.72
N ASP A 351 7.50 -22.41 -22.90
CA ASP A 351 8.12 -21.13 -23.25
C ASP A 351 9.67 -21.18 -23.18
N ILE A 352 10.28 -22.24 -22.63
CA ILE A 352 11.75 -22.36 -22.44
C ILE A 352 12.38 -23.17 -23.58
N GLU A 353 13.21 -22.51 -24.39
CA GLU A 353 13.91 -23.16 -25.52
C GLU A 353 15.06 -24.09 -25.10
N ASP A 354 15.79 -23.76 -24.02
CA ASP A 354 16.93 -24.55 -23.51
C ASP A 354 16.74 -24.91 -22.03
N LEU A 355 16.50 -26.19 -21.76
CA LEU A 355 16.31 -26.73 -20.42
C LEU A 355 17.63 -27.06 -19.69
N THR A 356 18.78 -27.00 -20.37
CA THR A 356 20.08 -27.41 -19.83
C THR A 356 20.48 -26.68 -18.53
N PRO A 357 20.27 -25.36 -18.38
CA PRO A 357 20.60 -24.65 -17.14
C PRO A 357 19.83 -25.17 -15.92
N PHE A 358 18.58 -25.61 -16.11
CA PHE A 358 17.67 -26.03 -15.04
C PHE A 358 17.92 -27.46 -14.56
N LEU A 359 18.49 -28.31 -15.42
CA LEU A 359 18.95 -29.65 -15.06
C LEU A 359 20.19 -29.61 -14.14
N ASN A 360 21.08 -28.64 -14.37
CA ASN A 360 22.30 -28.48 -13.58
C ASN A 360 22.03 -27.98 -12.15
N ASP A 361 21.00 -27.14 -11.98
CA ASP A 361 20.56 -26.61 -10.68
C ASP A 361 19.50 -27.51 -9.99
N LYS A 362 19.17 -28.67 -10.59
CA LYS A 362 18.16 -29.65 -10.12
C LYS A 362 16.75 -29.06 -9.91
N SER A 363 16.47 -27.92 -10.52
CA SER A 363 15.17 -27.24 -10.47
C SER A 363 14.12 -28.03 -11.23
N ILE A 364 14.55 -28.74 -12.28
CA ILE A 364 13.79 -29.76 -12.96
C ILE A 364 14.50 -31.08 -12.67
N MET A 365 13.87 -31.96 -11.88
CA MET A 365 14.37 -33.32 -11.73
C MET A 365 13.96 -34.12 -12.97
N ALA A 366 14.95 -34.66 -13.69
CA ALA A 366 14.75 -35.62 -14.76
C ALA A 366 14.36 -37.00 -14.23
#